data_AF-A0A7H4MZA1-F1
#
_entry.id   AF-A0A7H4MZA1-F1
#
_cell.length_a   1.000
_cell.length_b   1.000
_cell.length_c   1.000
_cell.angle_alpha   90.00
_cell.angle_beta   90.00
_cell.angle_gamma   90.00
#
_symmetry.space_group_name_H-M   'P 1'
#
loop_
_entity.id
_entity.type
_entity.pdbx_description
1 polymer ?
#
loop_
_entity_poly.entity_id
_entity_poly.type
_entity_poly.pdbx_seq_one_letter_code
_entity_poly.pdbx_strand_id
1 'polypeptide(L)'
;MTAAENLITGNPDLTAIYATGEPALLGAIAAVENQGRQKDIKVFGWDLTAKAISGIDGGYVTAVLQQDPEKMGAEALNALNAITSGKTVPKTILVPATVVTKANVDTYRSLFK
;
A
#
# COMPACT_ATOMS: atom_id res chain seq x y z
N MET A 1 -16.89 18.18 0.34
CA MET A 1 -15.64 17.80 -0.33
C MET A 1 -14.71 17.16 0.69
N THR A 2 -14.13 16.01 0.36
CA THR A 2 -13.10 15.38 1.22
C THR A 2 -11.80 16.19 1.17
N ALA A 3 -10.85 15.92 2.09
CA ALA A 3 -9.55 16.59 2.08
C ALA A 3 -8.81 16.45 0.74
N ALA A 4 -8.85 15.26 0.13
CA ALA A 4 -8.23 15.00 -1.16
C ALA A 4 -8.95 15.70 -2.32
N GLU A 5 -10.28 15.80 -2.30
CA GLU A 5 -11.01 16.59 -3.30
C GLU A 5 -10.64 18.07 -3.24
N ASN A 6 -10.60 18.65 -2.04
CA ASN A 6 -10.17 20.04 -1.84
C ASN A 6 -8.73 20.25 -2.32
N LEU A 7 -7.83 19.31 -2.03
CA LEU A 7 -6.44 19.33 -2.48
C LEU A 7 -6.36 19.37 -4.02
N ILE A 8 -7.12 18.52 -4.71
CA ILE A 8 -7.13 18.45 -6.18
C ILE A 8 -7.71 19.73 -6.79
N THR A 9 -8.83 20.23 -6.28
CA THR A 9 -9.46 21.44 -6.83
C THR A 9 -8.66 22.71 -6.54
N GLY A 10 -7.95 22.75 -5.40
CA GLY A 10 -7.14 23.89 -4.98
C GLY A 10 -5.77 23.96 -5.67
N ASN A 11 -5.31 22.87 -6.29
CA ASN A 11 -3.99 22.77 -6.91
C ASN A 11 -4.12 22.14 -8.31
N PRO A 12 -4.49 22.93 -9.35
CA PRO A 12 -4.77 22.40 -10.69
C PRO A 12 -3.59 21.67 -11.35
N ASP A 13 -2.37 22.05 -10.99
CA ASP A 13 -1.08 21.51 -11.48
C ASP A 13 -0.57 20.29 -10.68
N LEU A 14 -1.29 19.86 -9.65
CA LEU A 14 -0.96 18.67 -8.88
C LEU A 14 -0.96 17.42 -9.79
N THR A 15 0.14 16.67 -9.77
CA THR A 15 0.34 15.47 -10.58
C THR A 15 0.48 14.18 -9.77
N ALA A 16 0.67 14.28 -8.45
CA ALA A 16 0.81 13.11 -7.59
C ALA A 16 0.25 13.32 -6.18
N ILE A 17 -0.21 12.23 -5.56
CA ILE A 17 -0.66 12.17 -4.17
C ILE A 17 0.03 11.00 -3.48
N TYR A 18 0.55 11.22 -2.27
CA TYR A 18 1.02 10.17 -1.37
C TYR A 18 0.08 10.02 -0.17
N ALA A 19 -0.39 8.80 0.08
CA ALA A 19 -1.27 8.46 1.19
C ALA A 19 -0.59 7.52 2.21
N THR A 20 -0.71 7.83 3.50
CA THR A 20 0.09 7.21 4.57
C THR A 20 -0.52 5.94 5.18
N GLY A 21 -1.59 5.40 4.62
CA GLY A 21 -2.30 4.22 5.13
C GLY A 21 -3.63 4.02 4.41
N GLU A 22 -4.26 2.87 4.63
CA GLU A 22 -5.46 2.43 3.90
C GLU A 22 -6.56 3.51 3.80
N PRO A 23 -7.03 4.15 4.90
CA PRO A 23 -8.15 5.08 4.81
C PRO A 23 -7.82 6.31 3.96
N ALA A 24 -6.57 6.78 4.04
CA ALA A 24 -6.10 7.90 3.24
C ALA A 24 -5.95 7.51 1.76
N LEU A 25 -5.48 6.29 1.48
CA LEU A 25 -5.32 5.79 0.11
C LEU A 25 -6.68 5.65 -0.58
N LEU A 26 -7.66 5.06 0.10
CA LEU A 26 -9.02 4.94 -0.41
C LEU A 26 -9.67 6.30 -0.65
N GLY A 27 -9.47 7.26 0.27
CA GLY A 27 -9.94 8.63 0.10
C GLY A 27 -9.31 9.35 -1.10
N ALA A 28 -8.00 9.17 -1.31
CA ALA A 28 -7.29 9.73 -2.46
C ALA A 28 -7.76 9.11 -3.79
N ILE A 29 -7.93 7.79 -3.84
CA ILE A 29 -8.48 7.09 -5.01
C ILE A 29 -9.86 7.63 -5.36
N ALA A 30 -10.78 7.70 -4.38
CA ALA A 30 -12.13 8.20 -4.61
C ALA A 30 -12.13 9.65 -5.11
N ALA A 31 -11.27 10.52 -4.55
CA ALA A 31 -11.17 11.90 -5.00
C ALA A 31 -10.66 12.02 -6.45
N VAL A 32 -9.65 11.23 -6.84
CA VAL A 32 -9.13 11.20 -8.22
C VAL A 32 -10.21 10.70 -9.18
N GLU A 33 -10.99 9.69 -8.80
CA GLU A 33 -12.09 9.17 -9.61
C GLU A 33 -13.23 10.18 -9.75
N ASN A 34 -13.68 10.78 -8.65
CA ASN A 34 -14.77 11.77 -8.63
C ASN A 34 -14.46 13.02 -9.46
N GLN A 35 -13.19 13.43 -9.48
CA GLN A 35 -12.72 14.59 -10.26
C GLN A 35 -12.34 14.23 -11.71
N GLY A 36 -12.43 12.96 -12.10
CA GLY A 36 -12.07 12.51 -13.45
C GLY A 36 -10.58 12.67 -13.79
N ARG A 37 -9.70 12.66 -12.79
CA ARG A 37 -8.26 12.95 -12.93
C ARG A 37 -7.39 11.70 -13.05
N GLN A 38 -7.96 10.53 -13.37
CA GLN A 38 -7.22 9.26 -13.48
C GLN A 38 -6.07 9.32 -14.51
N LYS A 39 -6.18 10.19 -15.53
CA LYS A 39 -5.13 10.38 -16.54
C LYS A 39 -3.98 11.25 -16.05
N ASP A 40 -4.23 12.17 -15.13
CA ASP A 40 -3.33 13.28 -14.80
C ASP A 40 -2.66 13.13 -13.43
N ILE A 41 -3.32 12.43 -12.49
CA ILE A 41 -2.83 12.27 -11.12
C ILE A 41 -2.39 10.84 -10.87
N LYS A 42 -1.18 10.68 -10.33
CA LYS A 42 -0.63 9.41 -9.86
C LYS A 42 -0.72 9.28 -8.35
N VAL A 43 -1.33 8.20 -7.89
CA VAL A 43 -1.50 7.91 -6.46
C VAL A 43 -0.44 6.90 -6.01
N PHE A 44 0.22 7.21 -4.90
CA PHE A 44 1.15 6.35 -4.18
C PHE A 44 0.64 6.17 -2.75
N GLY A 45 0.84 5.02 -2.13
CA GLY A 45 0.46 4.89 -0.72
C GLY A 45 0.79 3.55 -0.09
N TRP A 46 0.04 3.22 0.94
CA TRP A 46 0.20 2.01 1.75
C TRP A 46 -1.10 1.22 1.78
N ASP A 47 -0.95 -0.08 2.07
CA ASP A 47 -2.04 -1.02 2.36
C ASP A 47 -2.93 -1.33 1.14
N LEU A 48 -2.62 -2.45 0.48
CA LEU A 48 -3.40 -2.97 -0.63
C LEU A 48 -4.81 -3.34 -0.20
N THR A 49 -5.74 -3.04 -1.10
CA THR A 49 -7.14 -3.45 -1.08
C THR A 49 -7.56 -3.80 -2.51
N ALA A 50 -8.70 -4.47 -2.67
CA ALA A 50 -9.28 -4.71 -4.01
C ALA A 50 -9.46 -3.40 -4.81
N LYS A 51 -9.81 -2.30 -4.13
CA LYS A 51 -9.94 -0.97 -4.74
C LYS A 51 -8.61 -0.40 -5.19
N ALA A 52 -7.55 -0.53 -4.39
CA ALA A 52 -6.20 -0.13 -4.79
C ALA A 52 -5.67 -0.96 -5.96
N ILE A 53 -5.93 -2.28 -5.99
CA ILE A 53 -5.59 -3.16 -7.12
C ILE A 53 -6.29 -2.70 -8.39
N SER A 54 -7.59 -2.39 -8.33
CA SER A 54 -8.33 -1.84 -9.47
C SER A 54 -7.72 -0.53 -9.97
N GLY A 55 -7.25 0.33 -9.07
CA GLY A 55 -6.55 1.56 -9.43
C GLY A 55 -5.17 1.32 -10.07
N ILE A 56 -4.46 0.25 -9.67
CA ILE A 56 -3.21 -0.19 -10.30
C ILE A 56 -3.49 -0.69 -11.72
N ASP A 57 -4.53 -1.49 -11.89
CA ASP A 57 -4.96 -2.00 -13.20
C ASP A 57 -5.35 -0.85 -14.14
N GLY A 58 -6.05 0.15 -13.59
CA GLY A 58 -6.42 1.40 -14.26
C GLY A 58 -5.26 2.38 -14.48
N GLY A 59 -4.07 2.13 -13.91
CA GLY A 59 -2.85 2.90 -14.16
C GLY A 59 -2.77 4.27 -13.46
N TYR A 60 -3.67 4.57 -12.53
CA TYR A 60 -3.68 5.83 -11.78
C TYR A 60 -3.22 5.65 -10.32
N VAL A 61 -3.26 4.43 -9.77
CA VAL A 61 -2.47 4.05 -8.59
C VAL A 61 -1.16 3.45 -9.08
N THR A 62 -0.03 4.10 -8.79
CA THR A 62 1.28 3.74 -9.36
C THR A 62 2.01 2.73 -8.50
N ALA A 63 2.02 2.92 -7.18
CA ALA A 63 2.61 1.97 -6.26
C ALA A 63 1.91 1.99 -4.90
N VAL A 64 1.80 0.81 -4.30
CA VAL A 64 1.30 0.62 -2.93
C VAL A 64 2.33 -0.18 -2.15
N LEU A 65 2.74 0.32 -0.99
CA LEU A 65 3.66 -0.40 -0.11
C LEU A 65 2.86 -1.36 0.77
N GLN A 66 3.20 -2.64 0.69
CA GLN A 66 2.51 -3.73 1.37
C GLN A 66 3.42 -4.41 2.39
N GLN A 67 2.94 -4.57 3.61
CA GLN A 67 3.64 -5.30 4.68
C GLN A 67 3.58 -6.82 4.45
N ASP A 68 4.49 -7.56 5.07
CA ASP A 68 4.56 -9.03 4.99
C ASP A 68 4.25 -9.68 6.34
N PRO A 69 2.96 -9.81 6.71
CA PRO A 69 2.56 -10.41 7.98
C PRO A 69 2.87 -11.91 8.07
N GLU A 70 2.92 -12.61 6.93
CA GLU A 70 3.28 -14.04 6.89
C GLU A 70 4.73 -14.24 7.36
N LYS A 71 5.66 -13.45 6.81
CA LYS A 71 7.06 -13.51 7.22
C LYS A 71 7.27 -12.98 8.63
N MET A 72 6.55 -11.96 9.07
CA MET A 72 6.57 -11.53 10.48
C MET A 72 6.19 -12.68 11.42
N GLY A 73 5.15 -13.44 11.10
CA GLY A 73 4.74 -14.62 11.87
C GLY A 73 5.80 -15.72 11.87
N ALA A 74 6.38 -16.03 10.70
CA ALA A 74 7.43 -17.04 10.57
C ALA A 74 8.70 -16.68 11.36
N GLU A 75 9.16 -15.43 11.27
CA GLU A 75 10.31 -14.93 12.02
C GLU A 75 10.07 -14.95 13.53
N ALA A 76 8.86 -14.60 13.97
CA ALA A 76 8.48 -14.67 15.38
C ALA A 76 8.54 -16.11 15.92
N LEU A 77 8.02 -17.08 15.17
CA LEU A 77 8.06 -18.50 15.56
C LEU A 77 9.51 -19.03 15.61
N ASN A 78 10.32 -18.67 14.61
CA ASN A 78 11.73 -19.05 14.57
C ASN A 78 12.50 -18.45 15.75
N ALA A 79 12.23 -17.19 16.10
CA ALA A 79 12.86 -16.53 17.24
C ALA A 79 12.49 -17.22 18.57
N LEU A 80 11.22 -17.57 18.77
CA LEU A 80 10.78 -18.31 19.96
C LEU A 80 11.49 -19.66 20.08
N ASN A 81 11.59 -20.42 19.00
CA ASN A 81 12.29 -21.71 18.98
C ASN A 81 13.80 -21.56 19.24
N ALA A 82 14.42 -20.49 18.74
CA ALA A 82 15.82 -20.20 19.02
C ALA A 82 16.04 -19.89 20.52
N ILE A 83 15.18 -19.07 21.12
CA ILE A 83 15.25 -18.73 22.55
C ILE A 83 15.08 -19.97 23.42
N THR A 84 14.07 -20.81 23.15
CA THR A 84 13.81 -22.02 23.95
C THR A 84 14.88 -23.10 23.78
N SER A 85 15.65 -23.06 22.69
CA SER A 85 16.84 -23.91 22.48
C SER A 85 18.14 -23.30 23.02
N GLY A 86 18.07 -22.20 23.79
CA GLY A 86 19.22 -21.57 24.43
C GLY A 86 20.08 -20.69 23.52
N LYS A 87 19.58 -20.35 22.32
CA LYS A 87 20.26 -19.41 21.40
C LYS A 87 19.81 -17.98 21.66
N THR A 88 20.63 -17.02 21.25
CA THR A 88 20.27 -15.60 21.25
C THR A 88 19.62 -15.19 19.93
N VAL A 89 18.80 -14.15 19.97
CA VAL A 89 18.16 -13.54 18.80
C VAL A 89 18.30 -12.01 18.86
N PRO A 90 18.21 -11.30 17.72
CA PRO A 90 18.14 -9.85 17.72
C PRO A 90 16.95 -9.35 18.55
N LYS A 91 17.12 -8.21 19.25
CA LYS A 91 16.01 -7.57 20.00
C LYS A 91 14.90 -7.03 19.09
N THR A 92 15.23 -6.77 17.83
CA THR A 92 14.31 -6.25 16.83
C THR A 92 14.57 -6.96 15.51
N ILE A 93 13.54 -7.55 14.93
CA ILE A 93 13.58 -8.18 13.62
C ILE A 93 12.74 -7.30 12.70
N LEU A 94 13.39 -6.60 11.77
CA LEU A 94 12.70 -5.77 10.77
C LEU A 94 12.40 -6.61 9.54
N VAL A 95 11.12 -6.79 9.24
CA VAL A 95 10.67 -7.50 8.04
C VAL A 95 10.46 -6.48 6.91
N PRO A 96 11.12 -6.66 5.75
CA PRO A 96 10.93 -5.75 4.62
C PRO A 96 9.49 -5.72 4.12
N ALA A 97 9.00 -4.52 3.79
CA ALA A 97 7.78 -4.35 3.01
C ALA A 97 8.07 -4.49 1.51
N THR A 98 7.03 -4.70 0.71
CA THR A 98 7.12 -4.84 -0.76
C THR A 98 6.45 -3.66 -1.43
N VAL A 99 7.15 -3.03 -2.38
CA VAL A 99 6.55 -2.04 -3.29
C VAL A 99 5.76 -2.80 -4.35
N VAL A 100 4.44 -2.70 -4.30
CA VAL A 100 3.54 -3.36 -5.25
C VAL A 100 3.16 -2.38 -6.35
N THR A 101 3.36 -2.81 -7.59
CA THR A 101 3.06 -2.07 -8.82
C THR A 101 2.37 -3.01 -9.81
N LYS A 102 2.04 -2.51 -10.99
CA LYS A 102 1.51 -3.35 -12.08
C LYS A 102 2.39 -4.55 -12.43
N ALA A 103 3.71 -4.47 -12.18
CA ALA A 103 4.65 -5.54 -12.51
C ALA A 103 4.54 -6.78 -11.60
N ASN A 104 4.04 -6.63 -10.38
CA ASN A 104 4.02 -7.71 -9.38
C ASN A 104 2.68 -7.84 -8.63
N VAL A 105 1.67 -7.02 -8.92
CA VAL A 105 0.36 -7.08 -8.24
C VAL A 105 -0.34 -8.44 -8.42
N ASP A 106 -0.02 -9.19 -9.47
CA ASP A 106 -0.60 -10.51 -9.75
C ASP A 106 -0.41 -11.51 -8.61
N THR A 107 0.70 -11.44 -7.86
CA THR A 107 0.97 -12.33 -6.72
C THR A 107 0.05 -12.07 -5.51
N TYR A 108 -0.60 -10.91 -5.47
CA TYR A 108 -1.48 -10.51 -4.37
C TYR A 108 -2.97 -10.71 -4.69
N ARG A 109 -3.35 -10.87 -5.96
CA ARG A 109 -4.76 -10.85 -6.38
C ARG A 109 -5.63 -11.87 -5.67
N SER A 110 -5.12 -13.08 -5.42
CA SER A 110 -5.87 -14.13 -4.75
C SER A 110 -6.22 -13.81 -3.29
N LEU A 111 -5.49 -12.89 -2.66
CA LEU A 111 -5.70 -12.48 -1.27
C LEU A 111 -6.85 -11.46 -1.12
N PHE A 112 -7.28 -10.85 -2.23
CA PHE A 112 -8.28 -9.78 -2.25
C PHE A 112 -9.47 -10.09 -3.19
N LYS A 113 -9.72 -11.38 -3.44
CA LYS A 113 -10.90 -11.86 -4.17
C LYS A 113 -12.15 -11.84 -3.31
#